data_AF-A0A9X4LDK7-F1
#
_entry.id   AF-A0A9X4LDK7-F1
#
_cell.length_a   1.000
_cell.length_b   1.000
_cell.length_c   1.000
_cell.angle_alpha   90.00
_cell.angle_beta   90.00
_cell.angle_gamma   90.00
#
_symmetry.space_group_name_H-M   'P 1'
#
loop_
_entity.id
_entity.type
_entity.pdbx_description
1 polymer ?
#
loop_
_entity_poly.entity_id
_entity_poly.type
_entity_poly.pdbx_seq_one_letter_code
_entity_poly.pdbx_strand_id
1 'polypeptide(L)'
;MPGKNPFAGWQQEKLKRREALIREFLAYMGKKRMKCEYITDLADMVAKHIAEREGANCNRATLLRNKRYKALLLTYMATSLGGGTSAINPKGIEDPKAGALLLAAELGVENLRREVGRLKAYIAELESAKSKSIAESSPEDTSQAVVDELRLKLVQTSQALLAVLHHFDGLLTADRDANRILDATTRPPKVVVDSKLATPFFEWLHLNRDIGR
;
A
#
# COMPACT_ATOMS: atom_id res chain seq x y z
N MET A 1 44.47 -8.63 27.70
CA MET A 1 43.06 -8.22 27.61
C MET A 1 43.00 -6.83 26.98
N PRO A 2 42.61 -6.66 25.71
CA PRO A 2 42.54 -5.32 25.13
C PRO A 2 41.38 -4.56 25.79
N GLY A 3 41.68 -3.37 26.31
CA GLY A 3 40.72 -2.52 27.02
C GLY A 3 39.51 -2.18 26.15
N LYS A 4 38.31 -2.40 26.70
CA LYS A 4 37.06 -2.00 26.02
C LYS A 4 37.08 -0.49 25.82
N ASN A 5 36.94 -0.05 24.57
CA ASN A 5 36.86 1.37 24.23
C ASN A 5 35.64 2.00 24.96
N PRO A 6 35.85 2.96 25.88
CA PRO A 6 34.78 3.56 26.67
C PRO A 6 33.80 4.39 25.82
N PHE A 7 34.20 4.79 24.61
CA PHE A 7 33.37 5.56 23.68
C PHE A 7 32.60 4.72 22.67
N ALA A 8 32.70 3.38 22.73
CA ALA A 8 32.08 2.49 21.75
C ALA A 8 30.55 2.67 21.69
N GLY A 9 29.89 2.87 22.84
CA GLY A 9 28.44 3.10 22.91
C GLY A 9 28.04 4.41 22.23
N TRP A 10 28.71 5.51 22.57
CA TRP A 10 28.47 6.82 21.97
C TRP A 10 28.72 6.82 20.44
N GLN A 11 29.77 6.13 19.99
CA GLN A 11 30.04 5.97 18.56
C GLN A 11 28.94 5.18 17.84
N GLN A 12 28.45 4.09 18.43
CA GLN A 12 27.34 3.32 17.87
C GLN A 12 26.04 4.11 17.83
N GLU A 13 25.76 4.91 18.86
CA GLU A 13 24.54 5.71 18.93
C GLU A 13 24.56 6.85 17.90
N LYS A 14 25.72 7.52 17.74
CA LYS A 14 25.93 8.51 16.68
C LYS A 14 25.77 7.89 15.28
N LEU A 15 26.29 6.68 15.08
CA LEU A 15 26.09 5.93 13.83
C LEU A 15 24.61 5.64 13.59
N LYS A 16 23.89 5.07 14.58
CA LYS A 16 22.45 4.76 14.47
C LYS A 16 21.60 5.99 14.17
N ARG A 17 21.88 7.11 14.84
CA ARG A 17 21.17 8.38 14.62
C ARG A 17 21.29 8.83 13.16
N ARG A 18 22.50 8.77 12.60
CA ARG A 18 22.73 9.15 11.21
C ARG A 18 22.17 8.12 10.22
N GLU A 19 22.19 6.82 10.55
CA GLU A 19 21.49 5.79 9.76
C GLU A 19 19.99 6.09 9.67
N ALA A 20 19.37 6.55 10.76
CA ALA A 20 17.95 6.91 10.78
C ALA A 20 17.65 8.10 9.85
N LEU A 21 18.47 9.15 9.88
CA LEU A 21 18.32 10.31 8.98
C LEU A 21 18.46 9.92 7.51
N ILE A 22 19.41 9.03 7.20
CA ILE A 22 19.57 8.50 5.84
C ILE A 22 18.30 7.76 5.42
N ARG A 23 17.77 6.86 6.25
CA ARG A 23 16.54 6.10 5.94
C ARG A 23 15.33 7.00 5.76
N GLU A 24 15.15 8.01 6.61
CA GLU A 24 14.07 9.00 6.52
C GLU A 24 14.10 9.71 5.17
N PHE A 25 15.27 10.22 4.78
CA PHE A 25 15.43 10.94 3.52
C PHE A 25 15.24 10.05 2.30
N LEU A 26 15.78 8.83 2.31
CA LEU A 26 15.58 7.86 1.23
C LEU A 26 14.10 7.46 1.10
N ALA A 27 13.37 7.31 2.22
CA ALA A 27 11.94 7.05 2.19
C ALA A 27 11.15 8.22 1.59
N TYR A 28 11.53 9.46 1.92
CA TYR A 28 10.96 10.66 1.33
C TYR A 28 11.21 10.73 -0.19
N MET A 29 12.43 10.45 -0.62
CA MET A 29 12.77 10.37 -2.05
C MET A 29 11.96 9.28 -2.77
N GLY A 30 11.77 8.13 -2.12
CA GLY A 30 10.94 7.04 -2.62
C GLY A 30 9.48 7.45 -2.82
N LYS A 31 8.89 8.17 -1.85
CA LYS A 31 7.53 8.73 -1.97
C LYS A 31 7.40 9.71 -3.14
N LYS A 32 8.44 10.53 -3.36
CA LYS A 32 8.50 11.47 -4.48
C LYS A 32 8.94 10.84 -5.81
N ARG A 33 9.17 9.52 -5.84
CA ARG A 33 9.66 8.77 -7.01
C ARG A 33 10.92 9.37 -7.64
N MET A 34 11.78 9.97 -6.80
CA MET A 34 13.04 10.55 -7.26
C MET A 34 14.03 9.46 -7.59
N LYS A 35 14.55 9.48 -8.82
CA LYS A 35 15.57 8.54 -9.30
C LYS A 35 16.92 9.24 -9.34
N CYS A 36 17.96 8.50 -8.98
CA CYS A 36 19.34 8.94 -9.09
C CYS A 36 20.09 7.90 -9.90
N GLU A 37 20.72 8.33 -10.98
CA GLU A 37 21.51 7.46 -11.85
C GLU A 37 22.84 7.07 -11.18
N TYR A 38 23.47 8.03 -10.50
CA TYR A 38 24.77 7.82 -9.85
C TYR A 38 24.67 7.85 -8.32
N ILE A 39 25.38 6.92 -7.67
CA ILE A 39 25.47 6.86 -6.21
C ILE A 39 26.12 8.10 -5.61
N THR A 40 26.99 8.75 -6.36
CA THR A 40 27.64 9.99 -5.95
C THR A 40 26.64 11.11 -5.74
N ASP A 41 25.68 11.24 -6.64
CA ASP A 41 24.69 12.31 -6.63
C ASP A 41 23.67 12.07 -5.51
N LEU A 42 23.29 10.80 -5.32
CA LEU A 42 22.47 10.38 -4.19
C LEU A 42 23.17 10.66 -2.86
N ALA A 43 24.46 10.34 -2.76
CA ALA A 43 25.27 10.62 -1.58
C ALA A 43 25.43 12.13 -1.35
N ASP A 44 25.56 12.96 -2.38
CA ASP A 44 25.61 14.41 -2.26
C ASP A 44 24.28 14.99 -1.74
N MET A 45 23.14 14.50 -2.23
CA MET A 45 21.82 14.93 -1.74
C MET A 45 21.58 14.52 -0.29
N VAL A 46 21.92 13.28 0.07
CA VAL A 46 21.81 12.80 1.45
C VAL A 46 22.77 13.55 2.38
N ALA A 47 23.99 13.86 1.92
CA ALA A 47 24.96 14.63 2.68
C ALA A 47 24.46 16.06 2.97
N LYS A 48 23.86 16.73 1.98
CA LYS A 48 23.22 18.04 2.16
C LYS A 48 22.09 17.97 3.18
N HIS A 49 21.21 16.98 3.07
CA HIS A 49 20.11 16.81 4.02
C HIS A 49 20.58 16.55 5.46
N ILE A 50 21.61 15.72 5.64
CA ILE A 50 22.21 15.47 6.96
C ILE A 50 22.85 16.75 7.49
N ALA A 51 23.54 17.52 6.65
CA ALA A 51 24.16 18.77 7.06
C ALA A 51 23.13 19.80 7.55
N GLU A 52 21.99 19.90 6.87
CA GLU A 52 20.86 20.74 7.29
C GLU A 52 20.25 20.28 8.62
N ARG A 53 20.10 18.96 8.83
CA ARG A 53 19.49 18.39 10.05
C ARG A 53 20.41 18.39 11.26
N GLU A 54 21.71 18.14 11.07
CA GLU A 54 22.69 18.05 12.16
C GLU A 54 23.40 19.40 12.43
N GLY A 55 23.26 20.39 11.54
CA GLY A 55 23.97 21.67 11.63
C GLY A 55 25.49 21.53 11.45
N ALA A 56 25.96 20.41 10.92
CA ALA A 56 27.37 20.07 10.80
C ALA A 56 27.67 19.47 9.42
N ASN A 57 28.82 19.85 8.83
CA ASN A 57 29.19 19.41 7.49
C ASN A 57 29.29 17.87 7.41
N CYS A 58 28.40 17.26 6.62
CA CYS A 58 28.52 15.89 6.15
C CYS A 58 29.01 15.94 4.71
N ASN A 59 30.08 15.22 4.38
CA ASN A 59 30.56 15.14 3.00
C ASN A 59 30.20 13.78 2.38
N ARG A 60 30.08 13.77 1.05
CA ARG A 60 29.88 12.58 0.24
C ARG A 60 30.84 11.44 0.58
N ALA A 61 32.11 11.77 0.75
CA ALA A 61 33.16 10.80 1.05
C ALA A 61 32.90 10.06 2.37
N THR A 62 32.33 10.72 3.38
CA THR A 62 31.99 10.12 4.68
C THR A 62 30.88 9.09 4.53
N LEU A 63 29.86 9.38 3.71
CA LEU A 63 28.78 8.45 3.43
C LEU A 63 29.25 7.25 2.61
N LEU A 64 30.11 7.47 1.62
CA LEU A 64 30.62 6.40 0.75
C LEU A 64 31.71 5.55 1.42
N ARG A 65 32.50 6.10 2.36
CA ARG A 65 33.50 5.34 3.13
C ARG A 65 32.88 4.48 4.23
N ASN A 66 31.77 4.92 4.81
CA ASN A 66 31.08 4.14 5.84
C ASN A 66 30.25 3.03 5.19
N LYS A 67 30.62 1.77 5.45
CA LYS A 67 29.99 0.59 4.85
C LYS A 67 28.47 0.54 5.06
N ARG A 68 27.98 0.94 6.24
CA ARG A 68 26.55 0.89 6.58
C ARG A 68 25.74 1.93 5.81
N TYR A 69 26.27 3.14 5.70
CA TYR A 69 25.63 4.20 4.93
C TYR A 69 25.62 3.87 3.44
N LYS A 70 26.77 3.45 2.89
CA LYS A 70 26.88 3.02 1.49
C LYS A 70 25.89 1.91 1.14
N ALA A 71 25.71 0.93 2.02
CA ALA A 71 24.74 -0.15 1.81
C ALA A 71 23.29 0.38 1.70
N LEU A 72 22.89 1.34 2.53
CA LEU A 72 21.56 1.96 2.47
C LEU A 72 21.33 2.68 1.13
N LEU A 73 22.33 3.44 0.66
CA LEU A 73 22.26 4.16 -0.61
C LEU A 73 22.14 3.20 -1.81
N LEU A 74 22.98 2.16 -1.84
CA LEU A 74 22.95 1.14 -2.88
C LEU A 74 21.63 0.36 -2.88
N THR A 75 21.09 0.03 -1.71
CA THR A 75 19.79 -0.64 -1.58
C THR A 75 18.68 0.21 -2.16
N TYR A 76 18.67 1.50 -1.84
CA TYR A 76 17.71 2.45 -2.43
C TYR A 76 17.85 2.53 -3.95
N MET A 77 19.08 2.63 -4.48
CA MET A 77 19.30 2.65 -5.94
C MET A 77 18.79 1.37 -6.61
N ALA A 78 19.07 0.20 -6.04
CA ALA A 78 18.59 -1.09 -6.54
C ALA A 78 17.05 -1.16 -6.62
N THR A 79 16.37 -0.57 -5.63
CA THR A 79 14.91 -0.58 -5.55
C THR A 79 14.24 0.51 -6.39
N SER A 80 14.88 1.66 -6.59
CA SER A 80 14.30 2.85 -7.25
C SER A 80 14.55 2.88 -8.76
N LEU A 81 15.66 2.32 -9.22
CA LEU A 81 15.96 2.09 -10.63
C LEU A 81 15.28 0.77 -11.04
N GLY A 82 14.03 0.84 -11.51
CA GLY A 82 13.19 -0.31 -11.89
C GLY A 82 13.70 -1.23 -13.02
N GLY A 83 15.02 -1.33 -13.24
CA GLY A 83 15.69 -2.27 -14.15
C GLY A 83 16.30 -3.51 -13.46
N GLY A 84 16.19 -3.62 -12.13
CA GLY A 84 16.87 -4.67 -11.38
C GLY A 84 18.37 -4.42 -11.23
N THR A 85 19.05 -5.31 -10.51
CA THR A 85 20.45 -5.24 -10.07
C THR A 85 21.50 -5.11 -11.18
N SER A 86 21.10 -5.03 -12.45
CA SER A 86 21.96 -4.91 -13.64
C SER A 86 22.95 -3.73 -13.63
N ALA A 87 22.68 -2.68 -12.85
CA ALA A 87 23.58 -1.53 -12.70
C ALA A 87 24.62 -1.68 -11.56
N ILE A 88 24.49 -2.71 -10.71
CA ILE A 88 25.40 -2.95 -9.61
C ILE A 88 26.45 -3.95 -10.08
N ASN A 89 27.70 -3.51 -10.26
CA ASN A 89 28.79 -4.40 -10.62
C ASN A 89 29.12 -5.32 -9.42
N PRO A 90 28.75 -6.61 -9.45
CA PRO A 90 28.87 -7.49 -8.29
C PRO A 90 30.34 -7.80 -7.97
N LYS A 91 31.25 -7.59 -8.93
CA LYS A 91 32.70 -7.76 -8.77
C LYS A 91 33.37 -6.68 -7.89
N GLY A 92 32.67 -5.58 -7.58
CA GLY A 92 33.17 -4.52 -6.70
C GLY A 92 32.77 -4.67 -5.23
N ILE A 93 32.08 -5.76 -4.87
CA ILE A 93 31.60 -6.02 -3.51
C ILE A 93 32.51 -7.09 -2.87
N GLU A 94 33.54 -6.64 -2.15
CA GLU A 94 34.46 -7.53 -1.41
C GLU A 94 33.83 -8.13 -0.14
N ASP A 95 32.60 -7.74 0.22
CA ASP A 95 31.93 -8.22 1.43
C ASP A 95 30.93 -9.35 1.12
N PRO A 96 31.17 -10.59 1.59
CA PRO A 96 30.31 -11.74 1.32
C PRO A 96 28.89 -11.57 1.87
N LYS A 97 28.67 -10.75 2.91
CA LYS A 97 27.31 -10.47 3.43
C LYS A 97 26.53 -9.54 2.53
N ALA A 98 27.19 -8.56 1.93
CA ALA A 98 26.56 -7.65 0.96
C ALA A 98 26.26 -8.39 -0.35
N GLY A 99 27.17 -9.29 -0.78
CA GLY A 99 26.91 -10.20 -1.91
C GLY A 99 25.72 -11.12 -1.65
N ALA A 100 25.60 -11.70 -0.45
CA ALA A 100 24.48 -12.56 -0.09
C ALA A 100 23.12 -11.82 -0.07
N LEU A 101 23.10 -10.56 0.38
CA LEU A 101 21.87 -9.74 0.35
C LEU A 101 21.46 -9.36 -1.07
N LEU A 102 22.44 -9.11 -1.94
CA LEU A 102 22.19 -8.82 -3.35
C LEU A 102 21.67 -10.06 -4.09
N LEU A 103 22.29 -11.23 -3.85
CA LEU A 103 21.81 -12.53 -4.33
C LEU A 103 20.41 -12.86 -3.81
N ALA A 104 20.12 -12.61 -2.53
CA ALA A 104 18.79 -12.81 -1.98
C ALA A 104 17.75 -11.88 -2.62
N ALA A 105 18.13 -10.63 -2.91
CA ALA A 105 17.29 -9.69 -3.64
C ALA A 105 17.07 -10.13 -5.10
N GLU A 106 18.10 -10.62 -5.79
CA GLU A 106 17.99 -11.18 -7.16
C GLU A 106 17.07 -12.40 -7.20
N LEU A 107 17.25 -13.34 -6.27
CA LEU A 107 16.38 -14.51 -6.13
C LEU A 107 14.94 -14.10 -5.82
N GLY A 108 14.74 -13.10 -4.95
CA GLY A 108 13.42 -12.51 -4.68
C GLY A 108 12.78 -11.92 -5.93
N VAL A 109 13.55 -11.18 -6.73
CA VAL A 109 13.08 -10.58 -7.99
C VAL A 109 12.76 -11.64 -9.04
N GLU A 110 13.58 -12.69 -9.17
CA GLU A 110 13.27 -13.80 -10.07
C GLU A 110 12.02 -14.56 -9.63
N ASN A 111 11.86 -14.79 -8.33
CA ASN A 111 10.68 -15.46 -7.80
C ASN A 111 9.40 -14.64 -8.05
N LEU A 112 9.46 -13.32 -7.79
CA LEU A 112 8.39 -12.37 -8.13
C LEU A 112 8.10 -12.36 -9.64
N ARG A 113 9.12 -12.38 -10.51
CA ARG A 113 8.93 -12.47 -11.96
C ARG A 113 8.24 -13.76 -12.39
N ARG A 114 8.63 -14.90 -11.79
CA ARG A 114 7.97 -16.19 -12.04
C ARG A 114 6.53 -16.18 -11.57
N GLU A 115 6.27 -15.61 -10.40
CA GLU A 115 4.92 -15.48 -9.84
C GLU A 115 4.04 -14.57 -10.70
N VAL A 116 4.54 -13.42 -11.13
CA VAL A 116 3.86 -12.55 -12.09
C VAL A 116 3.62 -13.26 -13.42
N GLY A 117 4.57 -14.06 -13.90
CA GLY A 117 4.41 -14.90 -15.09
C GLY A 117 3.28 -15.92 -14.93
N ARG A 118 3.23 -16.61 -13.78
CA ARG A 118 2.15 -17.55 -13.43
C ARG A 118 0.80 -16.86 -13.32
N LEU A 119 0.74 -15.70 -12.67
CA LEU A 119 -0.49 -14.91 -12.54
C LEU A 119 -0.97 -14.40 -13.89
N LYS A 120 -0.07 -13.94 -14.77
CA LYS A 120 -0.42 -13.57 -16.14
C LYS A 120 -0.92 -14.75 -16.95
N ALA A 121 -0.29 -15.92 -16.82
CA ALA A 121 -0.77 -17.14 -17.47
C ALA A 121 -2.15 -17.55 -16.95
N TYR A 122 -2.38 -17.45 -15.64
CA TYR A 122 -3.67 -17.73 -15.02
C TYR A 122 -4.75 -16.72 -15.45
N ILE A 123 -4.42 -15.44 -15.56
CA ILE A 123 -5.31 -14.42 -16.11
C ILE A 123 -5.64 -14.74 -17.57
N ALA A 124 -4.64 -15.07 -18.38
CA ALA A 124 -4.86 -15.46 -19.78
C ALA A 124 -5.72 -16.72 -19.90
N GLU A 125 -5.55 -17.70 -19.00
CA GLU A 125 -6.37 -18.90 -18.91
C GLU A 125 -7.81 -18.57 -18.52
N LEU A 126 -8.02 -17.74 -17.49
CA LEU A 126 -9.34 -17.24 -17.08
C LEU A 126 -10.02 -16.41 -18.17
N GLU A 127 -9.28 -15.55 -18.85
CA GLU A 127 -9.78 -14.76 -19.98
C GLU A 127 -10.14 -15.67 -21.16
N SER A 128 -9.33 -16.69 -21.45
CA SER A 128 -9.63 -17.65 -22.51
C SER A 128 -10.83 -18.56 -22.17
N ALA A 129 -11.00 -18.93 -20.89
CA ALA A 129 -12.17 -19.65 -20.40
C ALA A 129 -13.42 -18.78 -20.48
N LYS A 130 -13.31 -17.49 -20.16
CA LYS A 130 -14.37 -16.49 -20.36
C LYS A 130 -14.70 -16.29 -21.84
N SER A 131 -13.71 -16.24 -22.73
CA SER A 131 -13.93 -16.13 -24.17
C SER A 131 -14.52 -17.41 -24.79
N LYS A 132 -14.17 -18.60 -24.27
CA LYS A 132 -14.78 -19.86 -24.68
C LYS A 132 -16.20 -20.03 -24.14
N SER A 133 -16.50 -19.56 -22.92
CA SER A 133 -17.89 -19.57 -22.40
C SER A 133 -18.80 -18.61 -23.18
N ILE A 134 -18.25 -17.51 -23.73
CA ILE A 134 -18.99 -16.60 -24.63
C ILE A 134 -19.31 -17.25 -25.99
N ALA A 135 -18.53 -18.23 -26.44
CA ALA A 135 -18.78 -18.95 -27.70
C ALA A 135 -19.77 -20.12 -27.56
N GLU A 136 -19.98 -20.62 -26.33
CA GLU A 136 -20.90 -21.73 -26.01
C GLU A 136 -22.08 -21.31 -25.13
N SER A 137 -22.36 -20.00 -24.99
CA SER A 137 -23.45 -19.52 -24.15
C SER A 137 -24.81 -19.83 -24.78
N SER A 138 -25.38 -20.95 -24.34
CA SER A 138 -26.82 -21.14 -24.21
C SER A 138 -27.47 -19.98 -23.43
N PRO A 139 -28.78 -19.72 -23.61
CA PRO A 139 -29.46 -18.50 -23.16
C PRO A 139 -29.58 -18.28 -21.63
N GLU A 140 -28.89 -19.06 -20.78
CA GLU A 140 -28.97 -18.96 -19.31
C GLU A 140 -27.95 -17.98 -18.69
N ASP A 141 -26.80 -17.72 -19.33
CA ASP A 141 -25.72 -16.88 -18.75
C ASP A 141 -26.06 -15.38 -18.68
N THR A 142 -27.00 -14.90 -19.51
CA THR A 142 -27.40 -13.48 -19.46
C THR A 142 -28.18 -13.15 -18.19
N SER A 143 -28.92 -14.13 -17.64
CA SER A 143 -29.71 -13.94 -16.42
C SER A 143 -28.83 -13.73 -15.19
N GLN A 144 -27.71 -14.46 -15.08
CA GLN A 144 -26.84 -14.37 -13.91
C GLN A 144 -26.08 -13.03 -13.85
N ALA A 145 -25.57 -12.55 -14.98
CA ALA A 145 -24.90 -11.25 -15.06
C ALA A 145 -25.83 -10.10 -14.66
N VAL A 146 -27.09 -10.15 -15.10
CA VAL A 146 -28.12 -9.15 -14.73
C VAL A 146 -28.42 -9.22 -13.23
N VAL A 147 -28.53 -10.42 -12.65
CA VAL A 147 -28.75 -10.59 -11.20
C VAL A 147 -27.59 -10.02 -10.40
N ASP A 148 -26.35 -10.26 -10.80
CA ASP A 148 -25.17 -9.75 -10.10
C ASP A 148 -25.05 -8.22 -10.22
N GLU A 149 -25.42 -7.64 -11.36
CA GLU A 149 -25.50 -6.19 -11.52
C GLU A 149 -26.58 -5.57 -10.61
N LEU A 150 -27.77 -6.18 -10.53
CA LEU A 150 -28.85 -5.72 -9.65
C LEU A 150 -28.48 -5.81 -8.17
N ARG A 151 -27.76 -6.87 -7.77
CA ARG A 151 -27.22 -7.01 -6.41
C ARG A 151 -26.23 -5.89 -6.09
N LEU A 152 -25.31 -5.61 -6.99
CA LEU A 152 -24.35 -4.52 -6.81
C LEU A 152 -25.05 -3.17 -6.65
N LYS A 153 -26.04 -2.87 -7.50
CA LYS A 153 -26.85 -1.65 -7.42
C LYS A 153 -27.57 -1.55 -6.08
N LEU A 154 -28.18 -2.64 -5.59
CA LEU A 154 -28.85 -2.68 -4.29
C LEU A 154 -27.89 -2.36 -3.12
N VAL A 155 -26.68 -2.91 -3.16
CA VAL A 155 -25.66 -2.64 -2.12
C VAL A 155 -25.26 -1.15 -2.15
N GLN A 156 -24.98 -0.61 -3.33
CA GLN A 156 -24.58 0.79 -3.49
C GLN A 156 -25.67 1.77 -3.05
N THR A 157 -26.93 1.52 -3.43
CA THR A 157 -28.06 2.36 -3.02
C THR A 157 -28.32 2.28 -1.52
N SER A 158 -28.17 1.10 -0.92
CA SER A 158 -28.33 0.92 0.52
C SER A 158 -27.23 1.64 1.32
N GLN A 159 -25.98 1.57 0.86
CA GLN A 159 -24.87 2.33 1.45
C GLN A 159 -25.08 3.85 1.34
N ALA A 160 -25.52 4.34 0.18
CA ALA A 160 -25.81 5.75 -0.02
C ALA A 160 -26.94 6.22 0.91
N LEU A 161 -28.03 5.44 1.02
CA LEU A 161 -29.12 5.75 1.94
C LEU A 161 -28.67 5.75 3.40
N LEU A 162 -27.84 4.79 3.81
CA LEU A 162 -27.26 4.75 5.15
C LEU A 162 -26.43 6.01 5.44
N ALA A 163 -25.59 6.44 4.49
CA ALA A 163 -24.80 7.66 4.61
C ALA A 163 -25.68 8.92 4.75
N VAL A 164 -26.77 9.01 3.99
CA VAL A 164 -27.75 10.10 4.10
C VAL A 164 -28.41 10.10 5.48
N LEU A 165 -28.85 8.94 5.97
CA LEU A 165 -29.47 8.82 7.29
C LEU A 165 -28.51 9.21 8.42
N HIS A 166 -27.24 8.83 8.33
CA HIS A 166 -26.21 9.27 9.29
C HIS A 166 -25.94 10.78 9.21
N HIS A 167 -25.97 11.36 8.01
CA HIS A 167 -25.74 12.80 7.85
C HIS A 167 -26.87 13.64 8.46
N PHE A 168 -28.11 13.14 8.38
CA PHE A 168 -29.29 13.79 8.94
C PHE A 168 -29.74 13.18 10.26
N ASP A 169 -28.78 12.70 11.07
CA ASP A 169 -29.05 12.14 12.39
C ASP A 169 -29.78 13.19 13.26
N GLY A 170 -30.85 12.75 13.92
CA GLY A 170 -31.79 13.59 14.66
C GLY A 170 -32.93 14.24 13.85
N LEU A 171 -32.83 14.34 12.51
CA LEU A 171 -33.96 14.71 11.65
C LEU A 171 -34.68 13.47 11.13
N LEU A 172 -33.92 12.51 10.63
CA LEU A 172 -34.42 11.22 10.16
C LEU A 172 -33.98 10.12 11.10
N THR A 173 -34.91 9.25 11.47
CA THR A 173 -34.64 8.10 12.34
C THR A 173 -35.08 6.81 11.64
N ALA A 174 -34.26 5.78 11.75
CA ALA A 174 -34.55 4.46 11.20
C ALA A 174 -35.20 3.59 12.28
N ASP A 175 -36.50 3.32 12.12
CA ASP A 175 -37.23 2.34 12.93
C ASP A 175 -36.95 0.94 12.37
N ARG A 176 -36.03 0.25 13.04
CA ARG A 176 -35.57 -1.09 12.66
C ARG A 176 -36.61 -2.18 12.97
N ASP A 177 -37.56 -1.93 13.86
CA ASP A 177 -38.56 -2.92 14.26
C ASP A 177 -39.72 -2.94 13.25
N ALA A 178 -40.15 -1.76 12.80
CA ALA A 178 -41.20 -1.63 11.80
C ALA A 178 -40.68 -1.57 10.35
N ASN A 179 -39.35 -1.59 10.15
CA ASN A 179 -38.66 -1.36 8.87
C ASN A 179 -39.10 -0.04 8.20
N ARG A 180 -39.06 1.09 8.91
CA ARG A 180 -39.53 2.40 8.39
C ARG A 180 -38.51 3.50 8.64
N ILE A 181 -38.56 4.55 7.82
CA ILE A 181 -37.81 5.78 8.07
C ILE A 181 -38.79 6.85 8.53
N LEU A 182 -38.52 7.44 9.67
CA LEU A 182 -39.37 8.40 10.36
C LEU A 182 -38.72 9.79 10.37
N ASP A 183 -39.54 10.83 10.27
CA ASP A 183 -39.17 12.21 10.54
C ASP A 183 -39.30 12.48 12.03
N ALA A 184 -38.15 12.60 12.71
CA ALA A 184 -38.04 12.84 14.14
C ALA A 184 -38.32 14.30 14.53
N THR A 185 -38.43 15.23 13.56
CA THR A 185 -38.75 16.64 13.84
C THR A 185 -40.23 16.86 14.20
N THR A 186 -41.09 15.89 13.88
CA THR A 186 -42.53 15.97 14.09
C THR A 186 -42.98 15.19 15.33
N ARG A 187 -44.03 15.66 16.01
CA ARG A 187 -44.66 14.96 17.13
C ARG A 187 -46.16 14.77 16.87
N PRO A 188 -46.66 13.53 16.70
CA PRO A 188 -45.89 12.27 16.67
C PRO A 188 -44.98 12.17 15.42
N PRO A 189 -43.91 11.34 15.46
CA PRO A 189 -43.02 11.12 14.31
C PRO A 189 -43.80 10.62 13.10
N LYS A 190 -43.58 11.24 11.95
CA LYS A 190 -44.25 10.88 10.70
C LYS A 190 -43.41 9.90 9.89
N VAL A 191 -44.07 8.95 9.23
CA VAL A 191 -43.41 8.01 8.31
C VAL A 191 -43.05 8.75 7.03
N VAL A 192 -41.74 8.81 6.73
CA VAL A 192 -41.21 9.37 5.47
C VAL A 192 -41.11 8.27 4.42
N VAL A 193 -40.61 7.10 4.81
CA VAL A 193 -40.53 5.93 3.95
C VAL A 193 -41.19 4.76 4.67
N ASP A 194 -42.17 4.17 4.00
CA ASP A 194 -42.93 3.03 4.51
C ASP A 194 -42.12 1.73 4.46
N SER A 195 -42.67 0.69 5.08
CA SER A 195 -42.01 -0.60 5.11
C SER A 195 -41.94 -1.27 3.74
N LYS A 196 -42.89 -1.01 2.85
CA LYS A 196 -42.90 -1.63 1.51
C LYS A 196 -41.67 -1.21 0.70
N LEU A 197 -41.28 0.05 0.78
CA LEU A 197 -40.13 0.58 0.07
C LEU A 197 -38.81 0.39 0.82
N ALA A 198 -38.83 0.47 2.16
CA ALA A 198 -37.61 0.42 2.95
C ALA A 198 -37.12 -1.01 3.27
N THR A 199 -37.96 -2.04 3.10
CA THR A 199 -37.61 -3.44 3.45
C THR A 199 -36.26 -3.90 2.86
N PRO A 200 -35.97 -3.73 1.56
CA PRO A 200 -34.68 -4.20 0.99
C PRO A 200 -33.46 -3.54 1.66
N PHE A 201 -33.58 -2.27 2.06
CA PHE A 201 -32.53 -1.56 2.78
C PHE A 201 -32.34 -2.14 4.19
N PHE A 202 -33.43 -2.38 4.93
CA PHE A 202 -33.35 -2.94 6.28
C PHE A 202 -32.88 -4.40 6.28
N GLU A 203 -33.23 -5.20 5.27
CA GLU A 203 -32.68 -6.54 5.06
C GLU A 203 -31.17 -6.49 4.81
N TRP A 204 -30.71 -5.58 3.93
CA TRP A 204 -29.29 -5.36 3.71
C TRP A 204 -28.57 -4.93 5.00
N LEU A 205 -29.16 -4.03 5.79
CA LEU A 205 -28.59 -3.56 7.05
C LEU A 205 -28.49 -4.69 8.10
N HIS A 206 -29.45 -5.62 8.11
CA HIS A 206 -29.43 -6.81 8.97
C HIS A 206 -28.30 -7.78 8.62
N LEU A 207 -28.01 -7.96 7.34
CA LEU A 207 -26.90 -8.80 6.86
C LEU A 207 -25.54 -8.14 7.07
N ASN A 208 -25.50 -6.82 7.20
CA ASN A 208 -24.27 -6.00 7.27
C ASN A 208 -24.19 -5.20 8.59
N ARG A 209 -24.57 -5.82 9.72
CA ARG A 209 -24.62 -5.19 11.05
C ARG A 209 -23.31 -4.54 11.52
N ASP A 210 -22.18 -4.91 10.90
CA ASP A 210 -20.84 -4.39 11.21
C ASP A 210 -20.47 -3.13 10.41
N ILE A 211 -21.26 -2.74 9.41
CA ILE A 211 -21.02 -1.55 8.59
C ILE A 211 -21.71 -0.35 9.27
N GLY A 212 -20.94 0.48 9.97
CA GLY A 212 -21.42 1.75 10.58
C GLY A 212 -21.39 1.84 12.11
N ARG A 213 -20.52 1.08 12.78
CA ARG A 213 -19.98 1.52 14.09
C ARG A 213 -18.86 2.53 13.90
#